data_AF-A0AA51PJA5-F1
#
_entry.id   AF-A0AA51PJA5-F1
#
_cell.length_a   1.000
_cell.length_b   1.000
_cell.length_c   1.000
_cell.angle_alpha   90.00
_cell.angle_beta   90.00
_cell.angle_gamma   90.00
#
_symmetry.space_group_name_H-M   'P 1'
#
loop_
_entity.id
_entity.type
_entity.pdbx_description
1 polymer ?
#
loop_
_entity_poly.entity_id
_entity_poly.type
_entity_poly.pdbx_seq_one_letter_code
_entity_poly.pdbx_strand_id
1 'polypeptide(L)' 'DIGLECAGFLNSLGYPATVLVRSVPLRGFDQQMAGAVVAEMEAKGVKFHHRAVPVSVEKLENGQLRARWLNTETKE' A
#
# COMPACT_ATOMS: atom_id res chain seq x y z
N ASP A 1 -6.25 0.38 -8.91
CA ASP A 1 -7.54 1.06 -8.75
C ASP A 1 -8.23 0.60 -7.49
N ILE A 2 -8.89 -0.57 -7.51
CA ILE A 2 -9.61 -1.18 -6.38
C ILE A 2 -8.85 -1.14 -5.05
N GLY A 3 -7.55 -1.49 -5.05
CA GLY A 3 -6.74 -1.47 -3.82
C GLY A 3 -6.60 -0.09 -3.16
N LEU A 4 -6.59 1.00 -3.95
CA LEU A 4 -6.52 2.36 -3.43
C LEU A 4 -7.87 2.80 -2.84
N GLU A 5 -8.98 2.44 -3.50
CA GLU A 5 -10.32 2.70 -3.00
C GLU A 5 -10.56 2.01 -1.65
N CYS A 6 -10.21 0.72 -1.55
CA CYS A 6 -10.32 -0.02 -0.29
C CYS A 6 -9.45 0.58 0.81
N ALA A 7 -8.20 0.94 0.51
CA ALA A 7 -7.31 1.56 1.48
C ALA A 7 -7.84 2.92 1.97
N GLY A 8 -8.34 3.75 1.05
CA GLY A 8 -8.94 5.04 1.38
C GLY A 8 -10.19 4.90 2.25
N PHE A 9 -11.08 3.97 1.89
CA PHE A 9 -12.29 3.68 2.65
C PHE A 9 -11.97 3.16 4.07
N LEU A 10 -11.09 2.17 4.20
CA LEU A 10 -10.68 1.65 5.51
C LEU A 10 -10.07 2.74 6.38
N ASN A 11 -9.19 3.57 5.81
CA ASN A 11 -8.58 4.69 6.51
C ASN A 11 -9.61 5.73 6.96
N SER A 12 -10.62 6.04 6.13
CA SER A 12 -11.70 6.96 6.50
C SER A 12 -12.58 6.44 7.64
N LEU A 13 -12.65 5.12 7.83
CA LEU A 13 -13.34 4.49 8.96
C LEU A 13 -12.46 4.37 10.22
N GLY A 14 -11.22 4.88 10.19
CA GLY A 14 -10.29 4.81 11.31
C GLY A 14 -9.46 3.53 11.39
N TYR A 15 -9.53 2.67 10.37
CA TYR A 15 -8.66 1.49 10.29
C TYR A 15 -7.35 1.85 9.59
N PRO A 16 -6.18 1.59 10.19
CA PRO A 16 -4.91 1.89 9.54
C PRO A 16 -4.73 1.06 8.27
N ALA A 17 -4.42 1.73 7.16
CA ALA A 17 -4.20 1.09 5.87
C ALA A 17 -2.76 1.30 5.37
N THR A 18 -2.20 0.28 4.73
CA THR A 18 -0.88 0.35 4.08
C THR A 18 -0.96 -0.31 2.72
N VAL A 19 -0.46 0.35 1.69
CA VAL A 19 -0.50 -0.10 0.30
C VAL A 19 0.91 -0.45 -0.16
N LEU A 20 1.11 -1.69 -0.62
CA LEU A 20 2.33 -2.12 -1.29
C LEU A 20 2.21 -1.89 -2.80
N VAL A 21 3.10 -1.09 -3.38
CA VAL A 21 3.10 -0.77 -4.81
C VAL A 21 4.27 -1.48 -5.48
N ARG A 22 3.99 -2.52 -6.27
CA ARG A 22 5.05 -3.27 -6.97
C ARG A 22 5.83 -2.42 -7.99
N SER A 23 5.14 -1.54 -8.70
CA SER A 23 5.75 -0.76 -9.79
C SER A 23 5.29 0.70 -9.79
N VAL A 24 4.14 0.99 -10.40
CA VAL A 24 3.51 2.31 -10.41
C VAL A 24 2.05 2.21 -9.93
N PRO A 25 1.55 3.21 -9.21
CA PRO A 25 0.13 3.30 -8.87
C PRO A 25 -0.70 3.55 -10.14
N LEU A 26 -1.93 3.04 -10.17
CA LEU A 26 -2.90 3.28 -11.25
C LEU A 26 -2.31 3.10 -12.66
N ARG A 27 -1.62 1.97 -12.91
CA ARG A 27 -1.05 1.67 -14.23
C ARG A 27 -2.15 1.76 -15.31
N GLY A 28 -1.87 2.51 -16.38
CA GLY A 28 -2.81 2.77 -17.47
C GLY A 28 -3.51 4.12 -17.36
N PHE A 29 -3.35 4.83 -16.24
CA PHE A 29 -3.80 6.20 -16.06
C PHE A 29 -2.64 7.18 -16.25
N ASP A 30 -3.00 8.46 -16.40
CA ASP A 30 -2.04 9.56 -16.34
C ASP A 30 -1.22 9.50 -15.03
N GLN A 31 0.10 9.49 -15.16
CA GLN A 31 0.99 9.26 -14.02
C GLN A 31 1.16 10.49 -13.12
N GLN A 32 0.95 11.70 -13.64
CA GLN A 32 0.90 12.90 -12.81
C GLN A 32 -0.34 12.86 -11.92
N MET A 33 -1.49 12.50 -12.50
CA MET A 33 -2.74 12.35 -11.74
C MET A 33 -2.66 11.21 -10.73
N ALA A 34 -2.04 10.07 -11.10
CA ALA A 34 -1.82 8.97 -10.16
C ALA A 34 -0.94 9.39 -8.98
N GLY A 35 0.10 10.19 -9.23
CA GLY A 35 0.94 10.77 -8.19
C GLY A 35 0.16 11.70 -7.25
N ALA A 36 -0.71 12.56 -7.79
CA ALA A 36 -1.55 13.44 -6.99
C ALA A 36 -2.51 12.67 -6.07
N VAL A 37 -3.12 11.58 -6.58
CA VAL A 37 -3.99 10.70 -5.78
C VAL A 37 -3.20 10.06 -4.63
N VAL A 38 -2.01 9.51 -4.91
CA VAL A 38 -1.18 8.89 -3.87
C VAL A 38 -0.78 9.91 -2.81
N ALA A 39 -0.31 11.10 -3.21
CA ALA A 39 0.09 12.16 -2.27
C ALA A 39 -1.07 12.59 -1.35
N GLU A 40 -2.28 12.71 -1.89
CA GLU A 40 -3.48 13.03 -1.09
C GLU A 40 -3.84 11.89 -0.12
N MET A 41 -3.69 10.64 -0.53
CA MET A 41 -3.92 9.49 0.35
C MET A 41 -2.88 9.41 1.47
N GLU A 42 -1.62 9.71 1.18
CA GLU A 42 -0.54 9.81 2.17
C GLU A 42 -0.81 10.94 3.17
N ALA A 43 -1.24 12.11 2.69
CA ALA A 43 -1.64 13.24 3.54
C ALA A 43 -2.81 12.87 4.49
N LYS A 44 -3.68 11.96 4.06
CA LYS A 44 -4.79 11.42 4.87
C LYS A 44 -4.39 10.26 5.79
N GLY A 45 -3.13 9.83 5.77
CA GLY A 45 -2.59 8.82 6.69
C GLY A 45 -2.47 7.40 6.13
N VAL A 46 -2.80 7.16 4.86
CA VAL A 46 -2.54 5.88 4.21
C VAL A 46 -1.04 5.75 3.96
N LYS A 47 -0.41 4.65 4.40
CA LYS A 47 1.02 4.42 4.19
C LYS A 47 1.27 3.75 2.84
N PHE A 48 2.35 4.11 2.16
CA PHE A 48 2.77 3.47 0.92
C PHE A 48 4.18 2.89 1.04
N HIS A 49 4.34 1.66 0.53
CA HIS A 49 5.65 1.09 0.27
C HIS A 49 5.81 0.90 -1.24
N HIS A 50 6.60 1.77 -1.84
CA HIS A 50 6.93 1.68 -3.25
C HIS A 50 7.93 0.56 -3.51
N ARG A 51 7.85 -0.01 -4.71
CA ARG A 51 8.71 -1.10 -5.21
C ARG A 51 8.67 -2.35 -4.32
N ALA A 52 7.60 -2.52 -3.56
CA ALA A 52 7.45 -3.62 -2.62
C ALA A 52 6.68 -4.80 -3.24
N VAL A 53 7.15 -6.01 -2.95
CA VAL A 53 6.45 -7.26 -3.27
C VAL A 53 6.26 -8.10 -2.01
N PRO A 54 5.06 -8.63 -1.74
CA PRO A 54 4.86 -9.52 -0.61
C PRO A 54 5.64 -10.82 -0.80
N VAL A 55 6.24 -11.32 0.28
CA VAL A 55 7.06 -12.53 0.31
C VAL A 55 6.36 -13.63 1.08
N SER A 56 5.82 -13.32 2.24
CA SER A 56 5.11 -14.30 3.08
C SER A 56 4.15 -13.64 4.05
N VAL A 57 3.22 -14.44 4.56
CA VAL A 57 2.32 -14.07 5.66
C VAL A 57 2.34 -15.22 6.66
N GLU A 58 2.64 -14.91 7.92
CA GLU A 58 2.63 -15.88 9.03
C GLU A 58 1.58 -15.46 10.06
N LYS A 59 0.84 -16.44 10.62
CA LYS A 59 -0.07 -16.17 11.73
C LYS A 59 0.71 -16.32 13.04
N LEU A 60 0.67 -15.28 13.87
CA LEU A 60 1.30 -15.25 15.17
C LEU A 60 0.42 -15.92 16.23
N GLU A 61 1.03 -16.28 17.37
CA GLU A 61 0.33 -16.89 18.51
C GLU A 61 -0.79 -15.99 19.05
N ASN A 62 -0.63 -14.67 18.97
CA ASN A 62 -1.66 -13.69 19.37
C ASN A 62 -2.79 -13.52 18.34
N GLY A 63 -2.80 -14.31 17.26
CA GLY A 63 -3.81 -14.28 16.20
C GLY A 63 -3.59 -13.22 15.12
N GLN A 64 -2.62 -12.31 15.27
CA GLN A 64 -2.29 -11.32 14.24
C GLN A 64 -1.51 -11.95 13.08
N LEU A 65 -1.55 -11.29 11.92
CA LEU A 65 -0.78 -11.68 10.74
C LEU A 65 0.47 -10.83 10.62
N ARG A 66 1.64 -11.46 10.56
CA ARG A 66 2.89 -10.80 10.19
C ARG A 66 3.10 -10.99 8.69
N ALA A 67 2.89 -9.92 7.93
CA ALA A 67 3.24 -9.87 6.53
C ALA A 67 4.71 -9.46 6.37
N ARG A 68 5.44 -10.11 5.47
CA ARG A 68 6.79 -9.74 5.05
C ARG A 68 6.76 -9.38 3.58
N TRP A 69 7.48 -8.33 3.21
CA TRP A 69 7.64 -7.90 1.83
C TRP A 69 9.10 -7.49 1.60
N LEU A 70 9.48 -7.45 0.33
CA LEU A 70 10.80 -7.05 -0.13
C LEU A 70 10.67 -5.82 -1.01
N ASN A 71 11.49 -4.80 -0.75
CA ASN A 71 11.74 -3.73 -1.69
C ASN A 71 12.64 -4.24 -2.82
N THR A 72 12.09 -4.29 -4.02
CA THR A 72 12.76 -4.82 -5.20
C THR A 72 13.96 -3.99 -5.67
N GLU A 73 14.02 -2.70 -5.29
CA GLU A 73 15.13 -1.79 -5.59
C GLU A 73 16.21 -1.86 -4.50
N THR A 74 15.86 -1.67 -3.22
CA THR A 74 16.85 -1.64 -2.13
C THR A 74 17.26 -3.03 -1.63
N LYS A 75 16.50 -4.08 -2.00
CA LYS A 75 16.66 -5.46 -1.50
C LYS A 75 16.46 -5.61 0.00
N GLU A 76 15.78 -4.66 0.62
CA GLU A 76 15.40 -4.65 2.04
C GLU A 76 13.99 -5.20 2.28
#